data_AF-A0A977KTA9-F1
#
_entry.id   AF-A0A977KTA9-F1
#
_cell.length_a   1.000
_cell.length_b   1.000
_cell.length_c   1.000
_cell.angle_alpha   90.00
_cell.angle_beta   90.00
_cell.angle_gamma   90.00
#
_symmetry.space_group_name_H-M   'P 1'
#
loop_
_entity.id
_entity.type
_entity.pdbx_description
1 polymer ?
#
loop_
_entity_poly.entity_id
_entity_poly.type
_entity_poly.pdbx_seq_one_letter_code
_entity_poly.pdbx_strand_id
1 'polypeptide(L)'
;MTYTRPNRVANKRPKDDRDWLLMVILAFLNLVSGYTTVTGAAQILPSWGWAWILGLSVQGILFLSLAELMLRHAPRIKWLTVLILSFFSIYTSFVTYYGSLTQNLNKELAKDQAIQAHNQLVSQVYSPMQQQLIELEASANKATEAAGCEQQGCTTGLFGKGPEYLRLQAKAREAKGKYEEFKTKTNVVEEKLNYDLEDSSLTPKEILRRDGEALALVPPEFKNNFEIKRENYIDTEKDIDLLTPYNKVRRWETSAIGPLFLALSVDGLAVLLGTVITVKQEKKSFFVVFGEAISNIINDIRIGFAYILGAVEAPVKNKLIYTHHKQLSLRLQGKGSDFLLKFNQAISLQHPNHIDYQVLQKTLNSSAFDELFYQLSHPNVAFLEFDQGQWKTSENCYYELKDWLRDEIERLHDEEEKKNYAPDYDDLSWGFSPFDDSDTATNLVKLYIPLILPKKKKI
;
A
#
# COMPACT_ATOMS: atom_id res chain seq x y z
N MET A 1 59.81 66.72 -26.11
CA MET A 1 59.10 65.75 -25.27
C MET A 1 57.61 65.88 -25.53
N THR A 2 57.09 65.04 -26.42
CA THR A 2 55.69 65.03 -26.86
C THR A 2 54.97 63.91 -26.10
N TYR A 3 54.04 64.28 -25.23
CA TYR A 3 53.18 63.34 -24.50
C TYR A 3 52.08 62.84 -25.45
N THR A 4 52.19 61.58 -25.87
CA THR A 4 51.13 60.86 -26.57
C THR A 4 50.06 60.41 -25.57
N ARG A 5 48.81 60.87 -25.76
CA ARG A 5 47.63 60.38 -25.04
C ARG A 5 47.41 58.88 -25.34
N PRO A 6 47.15 58.03 -24.34
CA PRO A 6 46.73 56.66 -24.60
C PRO A 6 45.33 56.64 -25.20
N ASN A 7 45.19 55.92 -26.31
CA ASN A 7 43.91 55.59 -26.95
C ASN A 7 42.97 54.96 -25.92
N ARG A 8 41.81 55.60 -25.69
CA ARG A 8 40.66 54.95 -25.06
C ARG A 8 40.24 53.80 -25.97
N VAL A 9 40.61 52.58 -25.58
CA VAL A 9 40.02 51.35 -26.11
C VAL A 9 38.51 51.50 -25.94
N ALA A 10 37.79 51.57 -27.06
CA ALA A 10 36.34 51.49 -27.06
C ALA A 10 35.97 50.12 -26.47
N ASN A 11 35.60 50.10 -25.20
CA ASN A 11 34.95 48.96 -24.56
C ASN A 11 33.67 48.70 -25.35
N LYS A 12 33.74 47.77 -26.31
CA LYS A 12 32.58 47.09 -26.86
C LYS A 12 31.84 46.51 -25.67
N ARG A 13 30.65 47.04 -25.36
CA ARG A 13 29.74 46.40 -24.41
C ARG A 13 29.62 44.93 -24.81
N PRO A 14 29.81 43.97 -23.89
CA PRO A 14 29.53 42.57 -24.21
C PRO A 14 28.08 42.52 -24.71
N LYS A 15 27.91 41.94 -25.91
CA LYS A 15 26.60 41.74 -26.50
C LYS A 15 25.86 40.77 -25.58
N ASP A 16 24.70 41.19 -25.09
CA ASP A 16 23.81 40.43 -24.23
C ASP A 16 23.20 39.28 -25.06
N ASP A 17 24.01 38.28 -25.42
CA ASP A 17 23.53 37.05 -26.02
C ASP A 17 22.91 36.22 -24.88
N ARG A 18 21.70 36.60 -24.48
CA ARG A 18 20.85 35.75 -23.64
C ARG A 18 20.71 34.41 -24.34
N ASP A 19 21.07 33.33 -23.67
CA ASP A 19 20.88 31.97 -24.16
C ASP A 19 19.37 31.70 -24.28
N TRP A 20 18.84 31.98 -25.48
CA TRP A 20 17.43 31.79 -25.81
C TRP A 20 16.97 30.35 -25.55
N LEU A 21 17.86 29.37 -25.73
CA LEU A 21 17.59 27.98 -25.41
C LEU A 21 17.29 27.78 -23.91
N LEU A 22 18.09 28.38 -23.01
CA LEU A 22 17.86 28.29 -21.57
C LEU A 22 16.57 29.02 -21.16
N MET A 23 16.25 30.14 -21.82
CA MET A 23 14.99 30.86 -21.61
C MET A 23 13.76 30.04 -22.05
N VAL A 24 13.86 29.32 -23.17
CA VAL A 24 12.79 28.42 -23.64
C VAL A 24 12.60 27.24 -22.68
N ILE A 25 13.69 26.63 -22.22
CA ILE A 25 13.63 25.54 -21.23
C ILE A 25 13.03 26.04 -19.90
N LEU A 26 13.47 27.22 -19.43
CA LEU A 26 12.92 27.84 -18.23
C LEU A 26 11.42 28.13 -18.38
N ALA A 27 10.99 28.65 -19.53
CA ALA A 27 9.57 28.91 -19.80
C ALA A 27 8.75 27.61 -19.79
N PHE A 28 9.26 26.54 -20.39
CA PHE A 28 8.59 25.24 -20.37
C PHE A 28 8.46 24.68 -18.95
N LEU A 29 9.53 24.71 -18.16
CA LEU A 29 9.51 24.25 -16.77
C LEU A 29 8.58 25.08 -15.89
N ASN A 30 8.54 26.41 -16.04
CA ASN A 30 7.59 27.26 -15.32
C ASN A 30 6.14 26.99 -15.74
N LEU A 31 5.90 26.58 -17.00
CA LEU A 31 4.56 26.23 -17.47
C LEU A 31 4.08 24.92 -16.85
N VAL A 32 4.94 23.89 -16.83
CA VAL A 32 4.67 22.60 -16.16
C VAL A 32 4.48 22.82 -14.65
N SER A 33 5.41 23.54 -14.01
CA SER A 33 5.34 23.92 -12.59
C SER A 33 4.08 24.74 -12.28
N GLY A 34 3.64 25.60 -13.19
CA GLY A 34 2.42 26.38 -13.01
C GLY A 34 1.14 25.60 -13.15
N TYR A 35 1.11 24.60 -14.03
CA TYR A 35 -0.01 23.66 -14.05
C TYR A 35 -0.13 22.91 -12.71
N THR A 36 0.98 22.42 -12.15
CA THR A 36 0.99 21.69 -10.88
C THR A 36 0.71 22.59 -9.68
N THR A 37 1.17 23.84 -9.71
CA THR A 37 0.89 24.86 -8.70
C THR A 37 -0.60 25.21 -8.66
N VAL A 38 -1.22 25.46 -9.82
CA VAL A 38 -2.65 25.79 -9.90
C VAL A 38 -3.52 24.61 -9.45
N THR A 39 -3.19 23.40 -9.90
CA THR A 39 -3.93 22.19 -9.51
C THR A 39 -3.79 21.89 -8.02
N GLY A 40 -2.63 22.15 -7.43
CA GLY A 40 -2.39 21.97 -5.99
C GLY A 40 -3.07 23.04 -5.16
N ALA A 41 -3.00 24.29 -5.60
CA ALA A 41 -3.75 25.39 -5.00
C ALA A 41 -5.27 25.14 -5.04
N ALA A 42 -5.77 24.48 -6.09
CA ALA A 42 -7.19 24.11 -6.20
C ALA A 42 -7.63 23.04 -5.21
N GLN A 43 -6.70 22.23 -4.70
CA GLN A 43 -6.96 21.27 -3.61
C GLN A 43 -6.99 21.95 -2.25
N ILE A 44 -6.30 23.09 -2.11
CA ILE A 44 -6.18 23.83 -0.85
C ILE A 44 -7.28 24.89 -0.71
N LEU A 45 -7.66 25.54 -1.82
CA LEU A 45 -8.52 26.71 -1.79
C LEU A 45 -9.98 26.34 -2.03
N PRO A 46 -10.92 27.05 -1.37
CA PRO A 46 -12.35 26.75 -1.45
C PRO A 46 -12.98 27.05 -2.82
N SER A 47 -12.29 27.75 -3.71
CA SER A 47 -12.78 28.02 -5.07
C SER A 47 -11.68 27.89 -6.11
N TRP A 48 -12.04 27.30 -7.25
CA TRP A 48 -11.15 27.11 -8.39
C TRP A 48 -10.62 28.44 -8.96
N GLY A 49 -11.41 29.51 -8.92
CA GLY A 49 -10.99 30.83 -9.43
C GLY A 49 -9.79 31.42 -8.67
N TRP A 50 -9.81 31.33 -7.33
CA TRP A 50 -8.68 31.78 -6.50
C TRP A 50 -7.41 30.97 -6.74
N ALA A 51 -7.54 29.66 -7.01
CA ALA A 51 -6.40 28.80 -7.31
C ALA A 51 -5.68 29.19 -8.61
N TRP A 52 -6.44 29.51 -9.67
CA TRP A 52 -5.87 30.03 -10.90
C TRP A 52 -5.16 31.37 -10.70
N ILE A 53 -5.80 32.31 -10.00
CA ILE A 53 -5.22 33.64 -9.74
C ILE A 53 -3.92 33.50 -8.95
N LEU A 54 -3.92 32.74 -7.85
CA LEU A 54 -2.73 32.57 -7.01
C LEU A 54 -1.64 31.77 -7.72
N GLY A 55 -1.97 30.65 -8.35
CA GLY A 55 -0.98 29.83 -9.04
C GLY A 55 -0.31 30.55 -10.21
N LEU A 56 -1.09 31.25 -11.05
CA LEU A 56 -0.54 32.05 -12.14
C LEU A 56 0.26 33.25 -11.63
N SER A 57 -0.16 33.88 -10.52
CA SER A 57 0.59 35.00 -9.93
C SER A 57 1.92 34.55 -9.35
N VAL A 58 1.93 33.46 -8.58
CA VAL A 58 3.15 32.87 -7.99
C VAL A 58 4.16 32.54 -9.09
N GLN A 59 3.72 31.84 -10.14
CA GLN A 59 4.59 31.41 -11.24
C GLN A 59 4.99 32.55 -12.17
N GLY A 60 4.08 33.47 -12.46
CA GLY A 60 4.39 34.67 -13.24
C GLY A 60 5.47 35.50 -12.56
N ILE A 61 5.35 35.74 -11.25
CA ILE A 61 6.35 36.50 -10.49
C ILE A 61 7.66 35.72 -10.37
N LEU A 62 7.62 34.40 -10.17
CA LEU A 62 8.81 33.52 -10.17
C LEU A 62 9.55 33.61 -11.50
N PHE A 63 8.86 33.35 -12.61
CA PHE A 63 9.43 33.40 -13.95
C PHE A 63 10.02 34.78 -14.25
N LEU A 64 9.27 35.86 -14.01
CA LEU A 64 9.74 37.23 -14.25
C LEU A 64 10.96 37.59 -13.39
N SER A 65 11.02 37.10 -12.15
CA SER A 65 12.16 37.31 -11.24
C SER A 65 13.39 36.52 -11.70
N LEU A 66 13.21 35.26 -12.12
CA LEU A 66 14.28 34.39 -12.62
C LEU A 66 14.81 34.85 -13.98
N ALA A 67 13.95 35.31 -14.88
CA ALA A 67 14.28 35.89 -16.19
C ALA A 67 14.89 37.31 -16.13
N GLU A 68 15.08 37.87 -14.93
CA GLU A 68 15.54 39.25 -14.68
C GLU A 68 14.67 40.35 -15.30
N LEU A 69 13.42 40.04 -15.59
CA LEU A 69 12.46 41.02 -16.09
C LEU A 69 11.86 41.86 -14.94
N MET A 70 11.94 41.37 -13.71
CA MET A 70 11.44 42.02 -12.50
C MET A 70 12.52 42.06 -11.40
N LEU A 71 12.46 43.06 -10.51
CA LEU A 71 13.35 43.24 -9.35
C LEU A 71 14.86 43.35 -9.67
N ARG A 72 15.23 43.70 -10.91
CA ARG A 72 16.63 43.84 -11.36
C ARG A 72 17.48 44.77 -10.48
N HIS A 73 16.89 45.85 -9.95
CA HIS A 73 17.58 46.84 -9.13
C HIS A 73 17.66 46.49 -7.64
N ALA A 74 17.00 45.42 -7.19
CA ALA A 74 16.92 45.03 -5.79
C ALA A 74 17.26 43.53 -5.61
N PRO A 75 18.53 43.13 -5.77
CA PRO A 75 18.92 41.72 -5.83
C PRO A 75 18.58 40.95 -4.55
N ARG A 76 18.69 41.58 -3.37
CA ARG A 76 18.29 40.95 -2.10
C ARG A 76 16.80 40.64 -2.04
N ILE A 77 15.96 41.58 -2.47
CA ILE A 77 14.50 41.42 -2.50
C ILE A 77 14.12 40.37 -3.54
N LYS A 78 14.77 40.39 -4.72
CA LYS A 78 14.60 39.36 -5.76
C LYS A 78 14.81 37.96 -5.19
N TRP A 79 15.96 37.71 -4.55
CA TRP A 79 16.28 36.37 -4.05
C TRP A 79 15.36 35.93 -2.91
N LEU A 80 14.94 36.86 -2.04
CA LEU A 80 13.93 36.58 -1.03
C LEU A 80 12.58 36.20 -1.65
N THR A 81 12.13 36.95 -2.67
CA THR A 81 10.91 36.65 -3.42
C THR A 81 10.99 35.29 -4.11
N VAL A 82 12.11 34.99 -4.78
CA VAL A 82 12.34 33.69 -5.40
C VAL A 82 12.25 32.58 -4.35
N LEU A 83 12.93 32.70 -3.21
CA LEU A 83 12.90 31.68 -2.15
C LEU A 83 11.48 31.43 -1.64
N ILE A 84 10.75 32.50 -1.29
CA ILE A 84 9.38 32.40 -0.74
C ILE A 84 8.44 31.77 -1.78
N LEU A 85 8.46 32.26 -3.01
CA LEU A 85 7.56 31.76 -4.05
C LEU A 85 7.91 30.34 -4.49
N SER A 86 9.20 29.99 -4.51
CA SER A 86 9.65 28.61 -4.81
C SER A 86 9.15 27.64 -3.75
N PHE A 87 9.19 28.03 -2.47
CA PHE A 87 8.65 27.22 -1.39
C PHE A 87 7.16 26.95 -1.59
N PHE A 88 6.36 27.99 -1.90
CA PHE A 88 4.93 27.81 -2.18
C PHE A 88 4.68 26.95 -3.42
N SER A 89 5.44 27.17 -4.51
CA SER A 89 5.38 26.35 -5.73
C SER A 89 5.62 24.88 -5.41
N ILE A 90 6.78 24.56 -4.81
CA ILE A 90 7.19 23.19 -4.46
C ILE A 90 6.13 22.53 -3.59
N TYR A 91 5.60 23.25 -2.60
CA TYR A 91 4.58 22.71 -1.71
C TYR A 91 3.27 22.42 -2.44
N THR A 92 2.77 23.33 -3.29
CA THR A 92 1.56 23.10 -4.07
C THR A 92 1.73 21.97 -5.09
N SER A 93 2.88 21.91 -5.77
CA SER A 93 3.23 20.81 -6.67
C SER A 93 3.30 19.47 -5.92
N PHE A 94 3.88 19.46 -4.71
CA PHE A 94 3.92 18.28 -3.84
C PHE A 94 2.52 17.77 -3.50
N VAL A 95 1.61 18.67 -3.11
CA VAL A 95 0.21 18.32 -2.83
C VAL A 95 -0.45 17.69 -4.07
N THR A 96 -0.25 18.27 -5.26
CA THR A 96 -0.76 17.72 -6.52
C THR A 96 -0.23 16.32 -6.81
N TYR A 97 1.09 16.15 -6.75
CA TYR A 97 1.72 14.86 -7.02
C TYR A 97 1.32 13.82 -5.99
N TYR A 98 1.22 14.21 -4.72
CA TYR A 98 0.75 13.35 -3.65
C TYR A 98 -0.68 12.89 -3.92
N GLY A 99 -1.58 13.83 -4.22
CA GLY A 99 -2.96 13.53 -4.57
C GLY A 99 -3.05 12.58 -5.77
N SER A 100 -2.31 12.84 -6.85
CA SER A 100 -2.35 12.04 -8.07
C SER A 100 -1.74 10.64 -7.89
N LEU A 101 -0.60 10.52 -7.21
CA LEU A 101 0.12 9.25 -7.03
C LEU A 101 -0.54 8.36 -5.98
N THR A 102 -1.17 8.96 -4.97
CA THR A 102 -1.82 8.22 -3.90
C THR A 102 -3.31 8.00 -4.14
N GLN A 103 -3.95 8.60 -5.15
CA GLN A 103 -5.40 8.51 -5.33
C GLN A 103 -5.93 7.07 -5.42
N ASN A 104 -5.26 6.22 -6.21
CA ASN A 104 -5.69 4.84 -6.40
C ASN A 104 -5.38 3.99 -5.17
N LEU A 105 -4.15 4.09 -4.66
CA LEU A 105 -3.72 3.40 -3.44
C LEU A 105 -4.60 3.76 -2.24
N ASN A 106 -4.94 5.04 -2.08
CA ASN A 106 -5.79 5.53 -1.00
C ASN A 106 -7.26 5.10 -1.14
N LYS A 107 -7.73 4.87 -2.37
CA LYS A 107 -9.08 4.32 -2.63
C LYS A 107 -9.11 2.84 -2.27
N GLU A 108 -8.09 2.08 -2.68
CA GLU A 108 -7.95 0.67 -2.36
C GLU A 108 -7.81 0.46 -0.84
N LEU A 109 -6.86 1.16 -0.19
CA LEU A 109 -6.68 1.08 1.26
C LEU A 109 -7.94 1.47 2.04
N ALA A 110 -8.67 2.50 1.60
CA ALA A 110 -9.92 2.88 2.26
C ALA A 110 -11.03 1.83 2.06
N LYS A 111 -11.06 1.17 0.90
CA LYS A 111 -11.98 0.06 0.64
C LYS A 111 -11.63 -1.14 1.50
N ASP A 112 -10.35 -1.51 1.58
CA ASP A 112 -9.86 -2.62 2.41
C ASP A 112 -10.15 -2.39 3.88
N GLN A 113 -9.94 -1.17 4.37
CA GLN A 113 -10.26 -0.79 5.75
C GLN A 113 -11.76 -0.95 6.04
N ALA A 114 -12.63 -0.49 5.13
CA ALA A 114 -14.07 -0.67 5.27
C ALA A 114 -14.50 -2.14 5.20
N ILE A 115 -13.86 -2.95 4.35
CA ILE A 115 -14.07 -4.41 4.29
C ILE A 115 -13.65 -5.06 5.61
N GLN A 116 -12.52 -4.64 6.19
CA GLN A 116 -12.06 -5.14 7.49
C GLN A 116 -13.07 -4.82 8.60
N ALA A 117 -13.60 -3.59 8.62
CA ALA A 117 -14.63 -3.19 9.58
C ALA A 117 -15.94 -3.98 9.39
N HIS A 118 -16.36 -4.21 8.15
CA HIS A 118 -17.48 -5.09 7.83
C HIS A 118 -17.25 -6.52 8.33
N ASN A 119 -16.07 -7.10 8.09
CA ASN A 119 -15.73 -8.44 8.58
C ASN A 119 -15.71 -8.53 10.11
N GLN A 120 -15.34 -7.44 10.81
CA GLN A 120 -15.45 -7.35 12.26
C GLN A 120 -16.90 -7.37 12.73
N LEU A 121 -17.80 -6.61 12.08
CA LEU A 121 -19.24 -6.67 12.34
C LEU A 121 -19.79 -8.08 12.12
N VAL A 122 -19.45 -8.71 11.00
CA VAL A 122 -19.89 -10.07 10.67
C VAL A 122 -19.43 -11.05 11.75
N SER A 123 -18.14 -11.05 12.10
CA SER A 123 -17.56 -12.00 13.05
C SER A 123 -18.02 -11.79 14.49
N GLN A 124 -18.16 -10.55 14.95
CA GLN A 124 -18.47 -10.25 16.36
C GLN A 124 -19.98 -10.22 16.64
N VAL A 125 -20.80 -9.93 15.64
CA VAL A 125 -22.24 -9.74 15.82
C VAL A 125 -23.06 -10.80 15.09
N TYR A 126 -22.82 -10.96 13.78
CA TYR A 126 -23.64 -11.85 12.96
C TYR A 126 -23.31 -13.34 13.15
N SER A 127 -22.03 -13.72 13.26
CA SER A 127 -21.62 -15.12 13.49
C SER A 127 -22.20 -15.71 14.79
N PRO A 128 -22.22 -15.00 15.94
CA PRO A 128 -22.93 -15.46 17.13
C PRO A 128 -24.44 -15.67 16.92
N MET A 129 -25.10 -14.82 16.12
CA MET A 129 -26.51 -15.04 15.76
C MET A 129 -26.68 -16.31 14.94
N GLN A 130 -25.82 -16.56 13.94
CA GLN A 130 -25.86 -17.80 13.17
C GLN A 130 -25.64 -19.03 14.05
N GLN A 131 -24.71 -18.97 15.00
CA GLN A 131 -24.46 -20.05 15.93
C GLN A 131 -25.70 -20.35 16.79
N GLN A 132 -26.35 -19.33 17.34
CA GLN A 132 -27.59 -19.52 18.11
C GLN A 132 -28.73 -20.09 17.25
N LEU A 133 -28.80 -19.74 15.96
CA LEU A 133 -29.77 -20.31 15.04
C LEU A 133 -29.55 -21.82 14.85
N ILE A 134 -28.29 -22.25 14.69
CA ILE A 134 -27.90 -23.67 14.58
C ILE A 134 -28.24 -24.42 15.89
N GLU A 135 -27.96 -23.82 17.05
CA GLU A 135 -28.28 -24.43 18.35
C GLU A 135 -29.79 -24.60 18.55
N LEU A 136 -30.60 -23.62 18.15
CA LEU A 136 -32.06 -23.69 18.18
C LEU A 136 -32.60 -24.75 17.23
N GLU A 137 -32.03 -24.88 16.03
CA GLU A 137 -32.39 -25.93 15.07
C GLU A 137 -32.09 -27.33 15.64
N ALA A 138 -30.89 -27.53 16.17
CA ALA A 138 -30.50 -28.78 16.80
C ALA A 138 -31.41 -29.14 17.99
N SER A 139 -31.79 -28.15 18.80
CA SER A 139 -32.71 -28.32 19.92
C SER A 139 -34.13 -28.72 19.45
N ALA A 140 -34.63 -28.09 18.38
CA ALA A 140 -35.92 -28.42 17.79
C ALA A 140 -35.93 -29.83 17.18
N ASN A 141 -34.86 -30.23 16.50
CA ASN A 141 -34.69 -31.57 15.94
C ASN A 141 -34.63 -32.63 17.04
N LYS A 142 -33.80 -32.41 18.07
CA LYS A 142 -33.70 -33.31 19.23
C LYS A 142 -35.03 -33.50 19.96
N ALA A 143 -35.80 -32.42 20.14
CA ALA A 143 -37.12 -32.51 20.76
C ALA A 143 -38.12 -33.29 19.89
N THR A 144 -38.03 -33.14 18.57
CA THR A 144 -38.86 -33.88 17.60
C THR A 144 -38.52 -35.35 17.59
N GLU A 145 -37.22 -35.70 17.58
CA GLU A 145 -36.73 -37.07 17.69
C GLU A 145 -37.16 -37.74 18.99
N ALA A 146 -37.05 -37.04 20.12
CA ALA A 146 -37.50 -37.56 21.42
C ALA A 146 -39.00 -37.89 21.42
N ALA A 147 -39.83 -37.01 20.83
CA ALA A 147 -41.26 -37.30 20.67
C ALA A 147 -41.50 -38.49 19.73
N GLY A 148 -40.74 -38.61 18.63
CA GLY A 148 -40.82 -39.74 17.71
C GLY A 148 -40.43 -41.07 18.34
N CYS A 149 -39.36 -41.09 19.14
CA CYS A 149 -38.92 -42.27 19.89
C CYS A 149 -39.96 -42.68 20.93
N GLU A 150 -40.51 -41.71 21.66
CA GLU A 150 -41.54 -42.01 22.68
C GLU A 150 -42.82 -42.58 22.06
N GLN A 151 -43.18 -42.18 20.83
CA GLN A 151 -44.29 -42.80 20.09
C GLN A 151 -44.06 -44.30 19.85
N GLN A 152 -42.80 -44.73 19.78
CA GLN A 152 -42.37 -46.13 19.64
C GLN A 152 -42.14 -46.81 21.01
N GLY A 153 -42.46 -46.15 22.12
CA GLY A 153 -42.30 -46.70 23.47
C GLY A 153 -40.87 -46.71 24.00
N CYS A 154 -39.96 -45.90 23.46
CA CYS A 154 -38.54 -45.90 23.88
C CYS A 154 -38.32 -45.65 25.37
N THR A 155 -39.09 -44.73 25.99
CA THR A 155 -38.84 -44.30 27.38
C THR A 155 -39.80 -44.96 28.35
N THR A 156 -41.10 -44.99 28.02
CA THR A 156 -42.14 -45.52 28.92
C THR A 156 -42.51 -46.97 28.63
N GLY A 157 -42.05 -47.55 27.51
CA GLY A 157 -42.50 -48.87 27.04
C GLY A 157 -43.92 -48.88 26.45
N LEU A 158 -44.60 -47.73 26.44
CA LEU A 158 -45.97 -47.61 25.91
C LEU A 158 -45.94 -47.11 24.47
N PHE A 159 -46.47 -47.91 23.55
CA PHE A 159 -46.62 -47.49 22.16
C PHE A 159 -47.76 -46.46 22.01
N GLY A 160 -47.53 -45.47 21.15
CA GLY A 160 -48.54 -44.50 20.73
C GLY A 160 -48.44 -43.14 21.42
N LYS A 161 -49.56 -42.40 21.39
CA LYS A 161 -49.62 -40.98 21.78
C LYS A 161 -50.03 -40.80 23.25
N GLY A 162 -49.26 -41.37 24.16
CA GLY A 162 -49.48 -41.23 25.60
C GLY A 162 -49.19 -39.80 26.15
N PRO A 163 -49.40 -39.56 27.45
CA PRO A 163 -49.16 -38.25 28.08
C PRO A 163 -47.73 -37.74 27.88
N GLU A 164 -46.74 -38.63 27.93
CA GLU A 164 -45.32 -38.26 27.77
C GLU A 164 -44.99 -37.87 26.33
N TYR A 165 -45.54 -38.58 25.34
CA TYR A 165 -45.48 -38.18 23.93
C TYR A 165 -46.06 -36.77 23.73
N LEU A 166 -47.24 -36.48 24.30
CA LEU A 166 -47.88 -35.17 24.17
C LEU A 166 -47.04 -34.05 24.79
N ARG A 167 -46.40 -34.33 25.94
CA ARG A 167 -45.46 -33.41 26.59
C ARG A 167 -44.24 -33.12 25.72
N LEU A 168 -43.62 -34.15 25.15
CA LEU A 168 -42.47 -34.01 24.26
C LEU A 168 -42.83 -33.32 22.94
N GLN A 169 -44.00 -33.63 22.39
CA GLN A 169 -44.53 -32.96 21.20
C GLN A 169 -44.78 -31.46 21.45
N ALA A 170 -45.31 -31.09 22.62
CA ALA A 170 -45.48 -29.69 23.00
C ALA A 170 -44.13 -28.96 23.07
N LYS A 171 -43.11 -29.59 23.69
CA LYS A 171 -41.73 -29.05 23.72
C LYS A 171 -41.13 -28.91 22.32
N ALA A 172 -41.35 -29.89 21.43
CA ALA A 172 -40.89 -29.83 20.05
C ALA A 172 -41.54 -28.67 19.29
N ARG A 173 -42.86 -28.43 19.48
CA ARG A 173 -43.55 -27.28 18.89
C ARG A 173 -43.03 -25.95 19.42
N GLU A 174 -42.78 -25.85 20.72
CA GLU A 174 -42.21 -24.64 21.33
C GLU A 174 -40.80 -24.35 20.79
N ALA A 175 -39.93 -25.36 20.75
CA ALA A 175 -38.57 -25.23 20.22
C ALA A 175 -38.57 -24.83 18.74
N LYS A 176 -39.45 -25.45 17.93
CA LYS A 176 -39.60 -25.09 16.51
C LYS A 176 -40.13 -23.65 16.34
N GLY A 177 -41.09 -23.23 17.15
CA GLY A 177 -41.59 -21.85 17.14
C GLY A 177 -40.47 -20.83 17.41
N LYS A 178 -39.62 -21.09 18.41
CA LYS A 178 -38.46 -20.24 18.72
C LYS A 178 -37.44 -20.21 17.57
N TYR A 179 -37.17 -21.36 16.95
CA TYR A 179 -36.30 -21.44 15.77
C TYR A 179 -36.83 -20.59 14.60
N GLU A 180 -38.10 -20.74 14.22
CA GLU A 180 -38.68 -20.01 13.08
C GLU A 180 -38.73 -18.49 13.33
N GLU A 181 -39.05 -18.07 14.56
CA GLU A 181 -39.02 -16.66 14.93
C GLU A 181 -37.61 -16.08 14.81
N PHE A 182 -36.62 -16.81 15.36
CA PHE A 182 -35.23 -16.38 15.34
C PHE A 182 -34.64 -16.39 13.92
N LYS A 183 -34.95 -17.41 13.12
CA LYS A 183 -34.58 -17.51 11.70
C LYS A 183 -35.04 -16.30 10.90
N THR A 184 -36.28 -15.87 11.10
CA THR A 184 -36.82 -14.70 10.40
C THR A 184 -36.00 -13.44 10.71
N LYS A 185 -35.62 -13.24 11.99
CA LYS A 185 -34.77 -12.10 12.40
C LYS A 185 -33.37 -12.20 11.80
N THR A 186 -32.75 -13.38 11.84
CA THR A 186 -31.40 -13.61 11.28
C THR A 186 -31.35 -13.41 9.77
N ASN A 187 -32.37 -13.86 9.02
CA ASN A 187 -32.43 -13.69 7.56
C ASN A 187 -32.52 -12.22 7.15
N VAL A 188 -33.26 -11.40 7.90
CA VAL A 188 -33.37 -9.95 7.62
C VAL A 188 -32.01 -9.24 7.82
N VAL A 189 -31.24 -9.64 8.84
CA VAL A 189 -29.88 -9.12 9.05
C VAL A 189 -28.92 -9.62 7.96
N GLU A 190 -29.03 -10.90 7.59
CA GLU A 190 -28.22 -11.51 6.53
C GLU A 190 -28.39 -10.79 5.19
N GLU A 191 -29.63 -10.51 4.77
CA GLU A 191 -29.91 -9.81 3.52
C GLU A 191 -29.23 -8.43 3.46
N LYS A 192 -29.10 -7.76 4.61
CA LYS A 192 -28.44 -6.45 4.71
C LYS A 192 -26.93 -6.52 4.72
N LEU A 193 -26.34 -7.63 5.19
CA LEU A 193 -24.89 -7.86 5.23
C LEU A 193 -24.38 -8.57 3.96
N ASN A 194 -25.26 -9.25 3.23
CA ASN A 194 -24.89 -10.05 2.06
C ASN A 194 -24.94 -9.22 0.78
N TYR A 195 -23.89 -8.42 0.57
CA TYR A 195 -23.63 -7.71 -0.68
C TYR A 195 -22.21 -7.98 -1.16
N ASP A 196 -21.99 -7.76 -2.46
CA ASP A 196 -20.69 -7.97 -3.08
C ASP A 196 -19.70 -6.89 -2.61
N LEU A 197 -18.73 -7.29 -1.79
CA LEU A 197 -17.64 -6.44 -1.30
C LEU A 197 -16.61 -6.16 -2.40
N GLU A 198 -16.54 -7.00 -3.44
CA GLU A 198 -15.61 -6.85 -4.55
C GLU A 198 -16.11 -5.82 -5.57
N ASP A 199 -17.40 -5.46 -5.53
CA ASP A 199 -18.00 -4.47 -6.43
C ASP A 199 -17.21 -3.14 -6.43
N SER A 200 -16.70 -2.77 -7.60
CA SER A 200 -15.95 -1.53 -7.84
C SER A 200 -16.76 -0.25 -7.57
N SER A 201 -18.09 -0.33 -7.62
CA SER A 201 -18.99 0.81 -7.33
C SER A 201 -19.19 1.05 -5.82
N LEU A 202 -18.81 0.09 -4.98
CA LEU A 202 -19.02 0.14 -3.55
C LEU A 202 -18.01 1.07 -2.88
N THR A 203 -18.50 2.19 -2.34
CA THR A 203 -17.64 3.13 -1.61
C THR A 203 -17.59 2.80 -0.11
N PRO A 204 -16.50 3.17 0.60
CA PRO A 204 -16.42 2.99 2.06
C PRO A 204 -17.60 3.59 2.84
N LYS A 205 -18.14 4.72 2.33
CA LYS A 205 -19.35 5.36 2.89
C LYS A 205 -20.60 4.50 2.75
N GLU A 206 -20.72 3.80 1.62
CA GLU A 206 -21.86 2.91 1.35
C GLU A 206 -21.79 1.64 2.20
N ILE A 207 -20.59 1.09 2.40
CA ILE A 207 -20.35 -0.03 3.34
C ILE A 207 -20.77 0.39 4.75
N LEU A 208 -20.27 1.53 5.23
CA LEU A 208 -20.63 2.08 6.55
C LEU A 208 -22.15 2.23 6.72
N ARG A 209 -22.84 2.74 5.69
CA ARG A 209 -24.30 2.93 5.71
C ARG A 209 -25.03 1.60 5.83
N ARG A 210 -24.67 0.62 5.00
CA ARG A 210 -25.30 -0.71 5.00
C ARG A 210 -25.04 -1.48 6.28
N ASP A 211 -23.82 -1.43 6.79
CA ASP A 211 -23.44 -2.02 8.07
C ASP A 211 -24.19 -1.36 9.24
N GLY A 212 -24.37 -0.04 9.20
CA GLY A 212 -25.20 0.69 10.16
C GLY A 212 -26.66 0.27 10.14
N GLU A 213 -27.23 0.08 8.94
CA GLU A 213 -28.60 -0.44 8.78
C GLU A 213 -28.73 -1.88 9.28
N ALA A 214 -27.78 -2.75 8.95
CA ALA A 214 -27.76 -4.13 9.41
C ALA A 214 -27.67 -4.18 10.94
N LEU A 215 -26.73 -3.42 11.52
CA LEU A 215 -26.56 -3.35 12.97
C LEU A 215 -27.83 -2.83 13.64
N ALA A 216 -28.56 -1.86 13.05
CA ALA A 216 -29.82 -1.39 13.64
C ALA A 216 -30.84 -2.52 13.84
N LEU A 217 -30.87 -3.51 12.94
CA LEU A 217 -31.80 -4.65 12.95
C LEU A 217 -31.37 -5.81 13.88
N VAL A 218 -30.10 -5.82 14.32
CA VAL A 218 -29.57 -6.86 15.22
C VAL A 218 -30.25 -6.76 16.61
N PRO A 219 -30.67 -7.89 17.22
CA PRO A 219 -31.20 -7.90 18.57
C PRO A 219 -30.18 -7.40 19.63
N PRO A 220 -30.60 -6.64 20.66
CA PRO A 220 -29.70 -6.04 21.65
C PRO A 220 -28.72 -7.01 22.32
N GLU A 221 -29.13 -8.25 22.55
CA GLU A 221 -28.33 -9.30 23.17
C GLU A 221 -27.06 -9.69 22.37
N PHE A 222 -27.04 -9.43 21.05
CA PHE A 222 -25.86 -9.66 20.19
C PHE A 222 -25.07 -8.39 19.89
N LYS A 223 -25.60 -7.22 20.25
CA LYS A 223 -24.93 -5.93 20.04
C LYS A 223 -23.83 -5.64 21.05
N ASN A 224 -23.67 -6.44 22.10
CA ASN A 224 -22.85 -6.19 23.29
C ASN A 224 -21.58 -5.36 23.01
N ASN A 225 -21.66 -4.05 23.28
CA ASN A 225 -20.59 -3.05 23.13
C ASN A 225 -19.99 -2.89 21.72
N PHE A 226 -20.60 -3.47 20.68
CA PHE A 226 -20.18 -3.25 19.30
C PHE A 226 -20.68 -1.88 18.84
N GLU A 227 -19.76 -0.94 18.65
CA GLU A 227 -20.04 0.39 18.14
C GLU A 227 -19.40 0.55 16.77
N ILE A 228 -20.20 0.91 15.77
CA ILE A 228 -19.69 1.31 14.45
C ILE A 228 -19.07 2.70 14.59
N LYS A 229 -17.74 2.75 14.60
CA LYS A 229 -17.01 4.01 14.56
C LYS A 229 -16.72 4.40 13.12
N ARG A 230 -17.08 5.65 12.77
CA ARG A 230 -16.83 6.20 11.42
C ARG A 230 -15.36 6.08 11.00
N GLU A 231 -14.43 6.24 11.94
CA GLU A 231 -12.98 6.14 11.72
C GLU A 231 -12.49 4.76 11.24
N ASN A 232 -13.25 3.69 11.54
CA ASN A 232 -12.92 2.34 11.07
C ASN A 232 -13.28 2.14 9.60
N TYR A 233 -14.14 2.98 9.02
CA TYR A 233 -14.61 2.88 7.65
C TYR A 233 -14.08 3.99 6.76
N ILE A 234 -13.85 5.17 7.33
CA ILE A 234 -13.44 6.36 6.61
C ILE A 234 -12.23 6.95 7.31
N ASP A 235 -11.13 7.07 6.58
CA ASP A 235 -9.94 7.79 7.01
C ASP A 235 -10.31 9.26 7.26
N THR A 236 -10.43 9.62 8.54
CA THR A 236 -10.79 10.98 8.99
C THR A 236 -9.63 11.96 8.87
N GLU A 237 -8.39 11.49 8.71
CA GLU A 237 -7.22 12.35 8.46
C GLU A 237 -7.24 12.96 7.05
N LYS A 238 -8.08 12.44 6.14
CA LYS A 238 -8.31 13.04 4.81
C LYS A 238 -9.24 14.26 4.83
N ASP A 239 -10.01 14.49 5.90
CA ASP A 239 -10.93 15.65 5.96
C ASP A 239 -10.19 16.97 6.35
N ILE A 240 -8.89 16.93 6.73
CA ILE A 240 -8.08 18.12 7.06
C ILE A 240 -6.86 18.23 6.12
N ASP A 241 -7.12 18.77 4.94
CA ASP A 241 -6.42 18.50 3.68
C ASP A 241 -5.09 19.26 3.42
N LEU A 242 -4.56 20.01 4.39
CA LEU A 242 -3.33 20.81 4.15
C LEU A 242 -2.06 20.11 4.65
N LEU A 243 -2.08 19.59 5.88
CA LEU A 243 -0.87 19.10 6.55
C LEU A 243 -0.67 17.59 6.43
N THR A 244 -1.66 16.86 5.89
CA THR A 244 -1.61 15.41 5.76
C THR A 244 -0.40 14.93 4.95
N PRO A 245 -0.09 15.50 3.76
CA PRO A 245 1.11 15.12 3.02
C PRO A 245 2.40 15.38 3.82
N TYR A 246 2.47 16.48 4.57
CA TYR A 246 3.64 16.83 5.40
C TYR A 246 3.82 15.88 6.59
N ASN A 247 2.74 15.56 7.29
CA ASN A 247 2.77 14.62 8.42
C ASN A 247 3.20 13.22 7.98
N LYS A 248 2.80 12.78 6.78
CA LYS A 248 3.20 11.50 6.20
C LYS A 248 4.68 11.47 5.79
N VAL A 249 5.20 12.58 5.24
CA VAL A 249 6.66 12.73 5.02
C VAL A 249 7.42 12.65 6.35
N ARG A 250 6.92 13.33 7.41
CA ARG A 250 7.54 13.28 8.74
C ARG A 250 7.57 11.86 9.34
N ARG A 251 6.57 11.03 9.02
CA ARG A 251 6.49 9.60 9.40
C ARG A 251 7.30 8.68 8.48
N TRP A 252 8.04 9.23 7.51
CA TRP A 252 8.81 8.47 6.52
C TRP A 252 7.96 7.51 5.68
N GLU A 253 6.70 7.85 5.42
CA GLU A 253 5.85 7.04 4.54
C GLU A 253 6.32 7.18 3.08
N THR A 254 6.66 6.04 2.46
CA THR A 254 7.16 5.99 1.08
C THR A 254 6.19 6.61 0.07
N SER A 255 4.89 6.51 0.34
CA SER A 255 3.82 7.12 -0.46
C SER A 255 3.87 8.66 -0.51
N ALA A 256 4.50 9.31 0.47
CA ALA A 256 4.64 10.76 0.54
C ALA A 256 6.03 11.26 0.13
N ILE A 257 7.08 10.45 0.34
CA ILE A 257 8.46 10.81 -0.02
C ILE A 257 8.63 10.95 -1.54
N GLY A 258 8.09 10.01 -2.33
CA GLY A 258 8.20 10.04 -3.79
C GLY A 258 7.62 11.31 -4.42
N PRO A 259 6.37 11.69 -4.12
CA PRO A 259 5.78 12.95 -4.58
C PRO A 259 6.57 14.20 -4.15
N LEU A 260 7.13 14.21 -2.94
CA LEU A 260 7.96 15.32 -2.46
C LEU A 260 9.25 15.43 -3.27
N PHE A 261 9.92 14.32 -3.51
CA PHE A 261 11.12 14.28 -4.34
C PHE A 261 10.83 14.80 -5.75
N LEU A 262 9.73 14.37 -6.36
CA LEU A 262 9.32 14.80 -7.68
C LEU A 262 9.04 16.31 -7.72
N ALA A 263 8.33 16.85 -6.72
CA ALA A 263 8.11 18.29 -6.59
C ALA A 263 9.42 19.07 -6.47
N LEU A 264 10.35 18.60 -5.63
CA LEU A 264 11.67 19.20 -5.47
C LEU A 264 12.50 19.11 -6.75
N SER A 265 12.40 18.02 -7.51
CA SER A 265 13.10 17.87 -8.78
C SER A 265 12.59 18.88 -9.81
N VAL A 266 11.28 18.89 -10.10
CA VAL A 266 10.70 19.73 -11.17
C VAL A 266 10.82 21.22 -10.84
N ASP A 267 10.36 21.63 -9.66
CA ASP A 267 10.33 23.04 -9.28
C ASP A 267 11.73 23.52 -8.87
N GLY A 268 12.54 22.67 -8.23
CA GLY A 268 13.93 22.97 -7.93
C GLY A 268 14.79 23.15 -9.18
N LEU A 269 14.58 22.33 -10.23
CA LEU A 269 15.25 22.49 -11.53
C LEU A 269 14.91 23.84 -12.17
N ALA A 270 13.65 24.29 -12.10
CA ALA A 270 13.24 25.59 -12.64
C ALA A 270 13.96 26.76 -11.94
N VAL A 271 14.03 26.70 -10.60
CA VAL A 271 14.73 27.71 -9.79
C VAL A 271 16.23 27.70 -10.09
N LEU A 272 16.85 26.54 -10.12
CA LEU A 272 18.28 26.37 -10.42
C LEU A 272 18.63 26.85 -11.83
N LEU A 273 17.81 26.55 -12.83
CA LEU A 273 18.02 27.06 -14.19
C LEU A 273 17.90 28.59 -14.25
N GLY A 274 16.93 29.17 -13.53
CA GLY A 274 16.81 30.62 -13.39
C GLY A 274 17.99 31.26 -12.66
N THR A 275 18.59 30.57 -11.68
CA THR A 275 19.82 31.05 -11.03
C THR A 275 21.03 30.98 -11.97
N VAL A 276 21.08 29.97 -12.83
CA VAL A 276 22.16 29.79 -13.79
C VAL A 276 22.12 30.85 -14.90
N ILE A 277 20.94 31.23 -15.37
CA ILE A 277 20.76 32.32 -16.37
C ILE A 277 21.25 33.67 -15.82
N THR A 278 21.02 33.92 -14.53
CA THR A 278 21.47 35.15 -13.84
C THR A 278 22.97 35.17 -13.55
N VAL A 279 23.56 34.02 -13.18
CA VAL A 279 25.00 33.91 -12.86
C VAL A 279 25.88 33.82 -14.12
N LYS A 280 25.38 33.41 -15.29
CA LYS A 280 26.19 33.35 -16.53
C LYS A 280 26.74 34.73 -16.98
N GLN A 281 26.20 35.83 -16.45
CA GLN A 281 26.76 37.17 -16.62
C GLN A 281 28.03 37.43 -15.74
N GLU A 282 28.31 36.60 -14.73
CA GLU A 282 29.53 36.63 -13.91
C GLU A 282 30.18 35.22 -13.75
N LYS A 283 31.14 34.92 -14.64
CA LYS A 283 32.12 33.82 -14.62
C LYS A 283 31.66 32.38 -14.92
N LYS A 284 32.49 31.71 -15.75
CA LYS A 284 32.25 30.46 -16.50
C LYS A 284 32.53 29.13 -15.76
N SER A 285 32.95 29.10 -14.49
CA SER A 285 33.44 27.83 -13.89
C SER A 285 32.37 26.90 -13.30
N PHE A 286 31.15 27.39 -13.02
CA PHE A 286 30.11 26.57 -12.39
C PHE A 286 29.39 25.61 -13.37
N PHE A 287 29.43 25.89 -14.68
CA PHE A 287 28.68 25.14 -15.70
C PHE A 287 29.19 23.72 -15.97
N VAL A 288 30.49 23.46 -15.78
CA VAL A 288 31.08 22.13 -16.08
C VAL A 288 30.72 21.13 -14.97
N VAL A 289 30.84 21.56 -13.71
CA VAL A 289 30.47 20.74 -12.53
C VAL A 289 28.96 20.49 -12.46
N PHE A 290 28.15 21.44 -12.91
CA PHE A 290 26.69 21.37 -12.80
C PHE A 290 26.00 20.68 -13.99
N GLY A 291 26.61 20.72 -15.18
CA GLY A 291 26.13 19.96 -16.35
C GLY A 291 26.18 18.45 -16.11
N GLU A 292 27.23 17.95 -15.45
CA GLU A 292 27.34 16.56 -15.00
C GLU A 292 26.30 16.23 -13.92
N ALA A 293 26.10 17.11 -12.93
CA ALA A 293 25.11 16.90 -11.88
C ALA A 293 23.67 16.84 -12.41
N ILE A 294 23.29 17.72 -13.35
CA ILE A 294 21.96 17.71 -13.97
C ILE A 294 21.78 16.49 -14.88
N SER A 295 22.80 16.11 -15.66
CA SER A 295 22.73 14.91 -16.51
C SER A 295 22.52 13.65 -15.66
N ASN A 296 23.21 13.56 -14.52
CA ASN A 296 23.06 12.46 -13.58
C ASN A 296 21.67 12.48 -12.91
N ILE A 297 21.20 13.65 -12.44
CA ILE A 297 19.85 13.79 -11.86
C ILE A 297 18.76 13.46 -12.88
N ILE A 298 18.89 13.85 -14.15
CA ILE A 298 17.91 13.53 -15.20
C ILE A 298 17.92 12.03 -15.53
N ASN A 299 19.10 11.40 -15.56
CA ASN A 299 19.21 9.94 -15.73
C ASN A 299 18.66 9.19 -14.50
N ASP A 300 18.95 9.65 -13.29
CA ASP A 300 18.44 9.08 -12.04
C ASP A 300 16.93 9.27 -11.90
N ILE A 301 16.39 10.41 -12.35
CA ILE A 301 14.94 10.64 -12.47
C ILE A 301 14.37 9.70 -13.51
N ARG A 302 15.00 9.50 -14.67
CA ARG A 302 14.51 8.57 -15.70
C ARG A 302 14.50 7.12 -15.22
N ILE A 303 15.55 6.70 -14.51
CA ILE A 303 15.67 5.36 -13.89
C ILE A 303 14.65 5.22 -12.76
N GLY A 304 14.50 6.22 -11.89
CA GLY A 304 13.52 6.25 -10.82
C GLY A 304 12.07 6.30 -11.33
N PHE A 305 11.81 7.02 -12.42
CA PHE A 305 10.49 7.08 -13.06
C PHE A 305 10.17 5.76 -13.76
N ALA A 306 11.15 5.09 -14.38
CA ALA A 306 10.99 3.74 -14.93
C ALA A 306 10.80 2.67 -13.83
N TYR A 307 11.41 2.86 -12.65
CA TYR A 307 11.21 1.99 -11.49
C TYR A 307 9.83 2.21 -10.84
N ILE A 308 9.38 3.46 -10.73
CA ILE A 308 8.05 3.81 -10.21
C ILE A 308 6.95 3.42 -11.20
N LEU A 309 7.11 3.70 -12.49
CA LEU A 309 6.20 3.19 -13.53
C LEU A 309 6.26 1.66 -13.61
N GLY A 310 7.43 1.03 -13.48
CA GLY A 310 7.54 -0.42 -13.43
C GLY A 310 6.86 -1.05 -12.21
N ALA A 311 6.87 -0.37 -11.06
CA ALA A 311 6.14 -0.77 -9.86
C ALA A 311 4.63 -0.48 -9.94
N VAL A 312 4.21 0.46 -10.79
CA VAL A 312 2.80 0.88 -10.99
C VAL A 312 2.15 0.18 -12.21
N GLU A 313 2.93 -0.23 -13.21
CA GLU A 313 2.49 -0.87 -14.46
C GLU A 313 2.81 -2.37 -14.53
N ALA A 314 3.36 -2.98 -13.47
CA ALA A 314 3.50 -4.43 -13.39
C ALA A 314 2.12 -5.07 -13.66
N PRO A 315 1.93 -5.73 -14.82
CA PRO A 315 0.60 -6.10 -15.26
C PRO A 315 0.10 -7.24 -14.38
N VAL A 316 -0.96 -6.95 -13.62
CA VAL A 316 -1.94 -7.92 -13.14
C VAL A 316 -2.60 -8.55 -14.36
N LYS A 317 -1.87 -9.45 -15.04
CA LYS A 317 -2.40 -10.31 -16.09
C LYS A 317 -1.97 -11.74 -15.83
N ASN A 318 -2.93 -12.46 -15.24
CA ASN A 318 -3.10 -13.90 -15.24
C ASN A 318 -1.99 -14.73 -14.58
N LYS A 319 -2.14 -14.98 -13.27
CA LYS A 319 -2.64 -16.27 -12.75
C LYS A 319 -2.74 -16.25 -11.22
N LEU A 320 -3.90 -16.69 -10.73
CA LEU A 320 -4.23 -17.13 -9.36
C LEU A 320 -4.00 -16.15 -8.17
N ILE A 321 -5.07 -15.41 -7.89
CA ILE A 321 -5.74 -15.26 -6.58
C ILE A 321 -4.86 -15.52 -5.35
N TYR A 322 -4.23 -14.48 -4.81
CA TYR A 322 -4.12 -14.24 -3.36
C TYR A 322 -4.04 -12.72 -3.14
N THR A 323 -5.17 -12.04 -2.89
CA THR A 323 -5.23 -10.57 -2.71
C THR A 323 -4.78 -10.08 -1.33
N HIS A 324 -4.29 -10.99 -0.48
CA HIS A 324 -3.86 -10.68 0.89
C HIS A 324 -2.52 -11.36 1.18
N HIS A 325 -1.42 -10.65 0.95
CA HIS A 325 -0.08 -11.14 1.30
C HIS A 325 0.46 -10.39 2.52
N LYS A 326 1.08 -11.11 3.45
CA LYS A 326 1.93 -10.54 4.49
C LYS A 326 3.36 -10.48 3.96
N GLN A 327 3.93 -9.28 3.89
CA GLN A 327 5.34 -9.11 3.52
C GLN A 327 6.25 -9.49 4.70
N LEU A 328 7.17 -10.43 4.47
CA LEU A 328 8.23 -10.81 5.41
C LEU A 328 9.58 -10.38 4.83
N SER A 329 10.41 -9.71 5.62
CA SER A 329 11.77 -9.33 5.20
C SER A 329 12.79 -10.15 5.99
N LEU A 330 13.53 -11.01 5.29
CA LEU A 330 14.56 -11.88 5.87
C LEU A 330 15.96 -11.39 5.49
N ARG A 331 16.90 -11.46 6.43
CA ARG A 331 18.33 -11.27 6.13
C ARG A 331 18.94 -12.65 5.89
N LEU A 332 19.42 -12.89 4.67
CA LEU A 332 19.91 -14.18 4.22
C LEU A 332 21.36 -14.05 3.73
N GLN A 333 22.20 -15.03 4.04
CA GLN A 333 23.45 -15.23 3.33
C GLN A 333 23.15 -16.00 2.03
N GLY A 334 23.49 -15.40 0.90
CA GLY A 334 23.25 -15.94 -0.44
C GLY A 334 21.92 -15.52 -1.07
N LYS A 335 21.43 -16.34 -2.01
CA LYS A 335 20.22 -16.13 -2.81
C LYS A 335 18.96 -16.52 -2.06
N GLY A 336 17.91 -15.72 -2.21
CA GLY A 336 16.58 -15.99 -1.66
C GLY A 336 15.91 -17.19 -2.32
N SER A 337 16.10 -17.38 -3.63
CA SER A 337 15.56 -18.55 -4.34
C SER A 337 16.13 -19.86 -3.78
N ASP A 338 17.44 -19.91 -3.51
CA ASP A 338 18.13 -21.09 -2.98
C ASP A 338 17.71 -21.39 -1.54
N PHE A 339 17.45 -20.34 -0.75
CA PHE A 339 16.91 -20.47 0.60
C PHE A 339 15.53 -21.14 0.59
N LEU A 340 14.60 -20.66 -0.24
CA LEU A 340 13.26 -21.26 -0.36
C LEU A 340 13.30 -22.64 -1.01
N LEU A 341 14.23 -22.88 -1.95
CA LEU A 341 14.41 -24.20 -2.55
C LEU A 341 14.83 -25.24 -1.50
N LYS A 342 15.76 -24.89 -0.60
CA LYS A 342 16.15 -25.74 0.53
C LYS A 342 14.98 -26.02 1.47
N PHE A 343 14.16 -25.01 1.76
CA PHE A 343 12.92 -25.21 2.52
C PHE A 343 11.99 -26.20 1.83
N ASN A 344 11.75 -26.01 0.53
CA ASN A 344 10.88 -26.85 -0.29
C ASN A 344 11.36 -28.31 -0.39
N GLN A 345 12.68 -28.52 -0.37
CA GLN A 345 13.32 -29.85 -0.34
C GLN A 345 13.24 -30.53 1.03
N ALA A 346 13.19 -29.76 2.12
CA ALA A 346 13.05 -30.29 3.47
C ALA A 346 11.63 -30.80 3.78
N ILE A 347 10.64 -30.46 2.93
CA ILE A 347 9.28 -31.01 3.01
C ILE A 347 9.28 -32.40 2.37
N SER A 348 9.16 -33.46 3.19
CA SER A 348 9.27 -34.85 2.76
C SER A 348 8.12 -35.26 1.82
N LEU A 349 8.47 -35.90 0.70
CA LEU A 349 7.51 -36.49 -0.23
C LEU A 349 6.95 -37.84 0.25
N GLN A 350 7.65 -38.53 1.16
CA GLN A 350 7.33 -39.90 1.59
C GLN A 350 6.28 -39.93 2.73
N HIS A 351 6.22 -38.86 3.52
CA HIS A 351 5.13 -38.58 4.46
C HIS A 351 4.68 -37.14 4.21
N PRO A 352 3.56 -36.89 3.51
CA PRO A 352 3.28 -35.62 2.84
C PRO A 352 3.04 -34.41 3.74
N ASN A 353 3.43 -34.46 5.01
CA ASN A 353 3.32 -33.33 5.91
C ASN A 353 4.55 -33.09 6.78
N HIS A 354 5.61 -33.89 6.76
CA HIS A 354 6.75 -33.67 7.68
C HIS A 354 7.83 -32.77 7.08
N ILE A 355 8.33 -31.84 7.90
CA ILE A 355 9.45 -30.96 7.54
C ILE A 355 10.69 -31.37 8.33
N ASP A 356 11.77 -31.71 7.63
CA ASP A 356 13.07 -32.03 8.24
C ASP A 356 13.77 -30.75 8.71
N TYR A 357 13.32 -30.25 9.86
CA TYR A 357 13.83 -29.03 10.46
C TYR A 357 15.30 -29.17 10.92
N GLN A 358 15.77 -30.39 11.24
CA GLN A 358 17.16 -30.61 11.63
C GLN A 358 18.14 -30.38 10.48
N VAL A 359 17.72 -30.67 9.25
CA VAL A 359 18.50 -30.34 8.05
C VAL A 359 18.57 -28.82 7.84
N LEU A 360 17.48 -28.10 8.10
CA LEU A 360 17.42 -26.64 7.96
C LEU A 360 18.24 -25.91 9.02
N GLN A 361 18.27 -26.41 10.27
CA GLN A 361 19.07 -25.83 11.35
C GLN A 361 20.58 -25.91 11.14
N LYS A 362 21.06 -26.85 10.32
CA LYS A 362 22.49 -26.99 9.99
C LYS A 362 22.97 -26.01 8.93
N THR A 363 22.08 -25.16 8.41
CA THR A 363 22.42 -24.15 7.40
C THR A 363 22.84 -22.82 8.03
N LEU A 364 23.59 -22.01 7.28
CA LEU A 364 24.00 -20.66 7.69
C LEU A 364 22.82 -19.69 7.94
N ASN A 365 21.62 -20.01 7.42
CA ASN A 365 20.42 -19.18 7.52
C ASN A 365 19.40 -19.71 8.55
N SER A 366 19.85 -20.45 9.57
CA SER A 366 18.97 -21.07 10.58
C SER A 366 17.98 -20.09 11.22
N SER A 367 18.45 -18.91 11.64
CA SER A 367 17.59 -17.85 12.22
C SER A 367 16.52 -17.33 11.26
N ALA A 368 16.79 -17.33 9.95
CA ALA A 368 15.81 -16.93 8.95
C ALA A 368 14.79 -18.02 8.67
N PHE A 369 15.16 -19.30 8.82
CA PHE A 369 14.19 -20.39 8.84
C PHE A 369 13.27 -20.26 10.05
N ASP A 370 13.80 -20.00 11.25
CA ASP A 370 12.98 -19.84 12.46
C ASP A 370 11.90 -18.75 12.30
N GLU A 371 12.29 -17.60 11.73
CA GLU A 371 11.35 -16.53 11.41
C GLU A 371 10.33 -16.97 10.36
N LEU A 372 10.74 -17.68 9.31
CA LEU A 372 9.81 -18.22 8.31
C LEU A 372 8.81 -19.22 8.93
N PHE A 373 9.27 -20.14 9.79
CA PHE A 373 8.40 -21.08 10.52
C PHE A 373 7.38 -20.35 11.40
N TYR A 374 7.83 -19.32 12.12
CA TYR A 374 6.94 -18.51 12.95
C TYR A 374 5.85 -17.83 12.13
N GLN A 375 6.20 -17.27 10.96
CA GLN A 375 5.21 -16.60 10.11
C GLN A 375 4.25 -17.57 9.44
N LEU A 376 4.73 -18.73 8.96
CA LEU A 376 3.92 -19.74 8.32
C LEU A 376 2.99 -20.50 9.29
N SER A 377 3.32 -20.51 10.58
CA SER A 377 2.49 -21.08 11.65
C SER A 377 1.51 -20.09 12.29
N HIS A 378 1.55 -18.81 11.90
CA HIS A 378 0.65 -17.80 12.44
C HIS A 378 -0.82 -18.16 12.12
N PRO A 379 -1.79 -17.96 13.03
CA PRO A 379 -3.19 -18.36 12.84
C PRO A 379 -3.90 -17.85 11.58
N ASN A 380 -3.41 -16.76 10.97
CA ASN A 380 -3.98 -16.15 9.76
C ASN A 380 -3.33 -16.69 8.47
N VAL A 381 -2.32 -17.55 8.61
CA VAL A 381 -1.57 -18.20 7.53
C VAL A 381 -1.74 -19.72 7.65
N ALA A 382 -1.48 -20.28 8.83
CA ALA A 382 -1.76 -21.68 9.19
C ALA A 382 -1.25 -22.74 8.18
N PHE A 383 -0.17 -22.46 7.46
CA PHE A 383 0.46 -23.45 6.57
C PHE A 383 1.17 -24.54 7.36
N LEU A 384 1.71 -24.20 8.53
CA LEU A 384 2.49 -25.10 9.37
C LEU A 384 1.86 -25.27 10.76
N GLU A 385 2.00 -26.47 11.28
CA GLU A 385 1.61 -26.86 12.63
C GLU A 385 2.81 -27.49 13.33
N PHE A 386 2.91 -27.28 14.65
CA PHE A 386 3.91 -27.95 15.48
C PHE A 386 3.23 -29.06 16.27
N ASP A 387 3.52 -30.32 15.94
CA ASP A 387 2.88 -31.48 16.56
C ASP A 387 3.94 -32.51 16.97
N GLN A 388 3.81 -33.05 18.18
CA GLN A 388 4.73 -34.04 18.75
C GLN A 388 6.23 -33.69 18.65
N GLY A 389 6.56 -32.39 18.75
CA GLY A 389 7.95 -31.92 18.68
C GLY A 389 8.51 -31.79 17.27
N GLN A 390 7.67 -31.91 16.24
CA GLN A 390 8.06 -31.78 14.84
C GLN A 390 7.19 -30.75 14.10
N TRP A 391 7.82 -30.02 13.18
CA TRP A 391 7.10 -29.16 12.26
C TRP A 391 6.47 -29.98 11.15
N LYS A 392 5.17 -29.78 10.94
CA LYS A 392 4.44 -30.39 9.85
C LYS A 392 3.64 -29.35 9.06
N THR A 393 3.35 -29.63 7.79
CA THR A 393 2.37 -28.85 7.02
C THR A 393 0.96 -29.24 7.47
N SER A 394 0.04 -28.28 7.51
CA SER A 394 -1.36 -28.60 7.75
C SER A 394 -1.90 -29.45 6.60
N GLU A 395 -2.64 -30.53 6.90
CA GLU A 395 -3.09 -31.52 5.90
C GLU A 395 -3.89 -30.88 4.75
N ASN A 396 -4.62 -29.80 5.04
CA ASN A 396 -5.46 -29.09 4.08
C ASN A 396 -4.73 -27.97 3.31
N CYS A 397 -3.44 -27.76 3.57
CA CYS A 397 -2.68 -26.64 3.02
C CYS A 397 -1.34 -27.05 2.40
N TYR A 398 -1.04 -28.35 2.33
CA TYR A 398 0.20 -28.85 1.73
C TYR A 398 0.35 -28.42 0.26
N TYR A 399 -0.68 -28.63 -0.56
CA TYR A 399 -0.62 -28.28 -1.98
C TYR A 399 -0.56 -26.76 -2.18
N GLU A 400 -1.34 -26.01 -1.41
CA GLU A 400 -1.28 -24.54 -1.42
C GLU A 400 0.10 -24.01 -1.02
N LEU A 401 0.76 -24.61 0.00
CA LEU A 401 2.11 -24.24 0.40
C LEU A 401 3.13 -24.58 -0.70
N LYS A 402 3.01 -25.74 -1.35
CA LYS A 402 3.92 -26.15 -2.43
C LYS A 402 3.77 -25.29 -3.67
N ASP A 403 2.53 -24.91 -4.01
CA ASP A 403 2.25 -23.98 -5.11
C ASP A 403 2.83 -22.59 -4.80
N TRP A 404 2.59 -22.07 -3.59
CA TRP A 404 3.18 -20.80 -3.16
C TRP A 404 4.72 -20.84 -3.20
N LEU A 405 5.35 -21.90 -2.67
CA LEU A 405 6.81 -22.04 -2.69
C LEU A 405 7.35 -22.05 -4.11
N ARG A 406 6.71 -22.78 -5.04
CA ARG A 406 7.13 -22.80 -6.44
C ARG A 406 7.08 -21.40 -7.04
N ASP A 407 5.94 -20.72 -6.90
CA ASP A 407 5.70 -19.43 -7.54
C ASP A 407 6.62 -18.35 -6.94
N GLU A 408 6.87 -18.39 -5.62
CA GLU A 408 7.77 -17.44 -4.94
C GLU A 408 9.25 -17.72 -5.23
N ILE A 409 9.66 -18.99 -5.39
CA ILE A 409 11.01 -19.34 -5.86
C ILE A 409 11.26 -18.79 -7.27
N GLU A 410 10.30 -18.96 -8.18
CA GLU A 410 10.40 -18.46 -9.56
C GLU A 410 10.49 -16.93 -9.57
N ARG A 411 9.64 -16.24 -8.80
CA ARG A 411 9.70 -14.77 -8.67
C ARG A 411 11.06 -14.28 -8.16
N LEU A 412 11.59 -14.90 -7.11
CA LEU A 412 12.90 -14.52 -6.56
C LEU A 412 14.02 -14.79 -7.55
N HIS A 413 13.95 -15.90 -8.29
CA HIS A 413 14.93 -16.22 -9.32
C HIS A 413 14.94 -15.15 -10.41
N ASP A 414 13.77 -14.75 -10.92
CA ASP A 414 13.65 -13.69 -11.93
C ASP A 414 14.19 -12.34 -11.43
N GLU A 415 13.96 -11.99 -10.15
CA GLU A 415 14.48 -10.76 -9.55
C GLU A 415 16.00 -10.80 -9.37
N GLU A 416 16.56 -11.94 -9.02
CA GLU A 416 17.99 -12.15 -8.87
C GLU A 416 18.71 -12.16 -10.22
N GLU A 417 18.12 -12.77 -11.26
CA GLU A 417 18.66 -12.72 -12.62
C GLU A 417 18.65 -11.29 -13.16
N LYS A 418 17.54 -10.54 -12.99
CA LYS A 418 17.46 -9.13 -13.41
C LYS A 418 18.52 -8.24 -12.74
N LYS A 419 18.91 -8.54 -11.50
CA LYS A 419 20.01 -7.85 -10.82
C LYS A 419 21.38 -8.20 -11.40
N ASN A 420 21.59 -9.44 -11.83
CA ASN A 420 22.85 -9.86 -12.47
C ASN A 420 22.98 -9.36 -13.92
N TYR A 421 21.86 -9.06 -14.60
CA TYR A 421 21.84 -8.53 -15.96
C TYR A 421 21.77 -6.99 -16.04
N ALA A 422 21.68 -6.29 -14.90
CA ALA A 422 21.86 -4.85 -14.89
C ALA A 422 23.34 -4.58 -15.26
N PRO A 423 23.65 -3.91 -16.40
CA PRO A 423 25.02 -3.61 -16.75
C PRO A 423 25.65 -2.81 -15.62
N ASP A 424 26.82 -3.26 -15.18
CA ASP A 424 27.62 -2.65 -14.13
C ASP A 424 28.02 -1.24 -14.58
N TYR A 425 27.22 -0.25 -14.20
CA TYR A 425 27.47 1.16 -14.50
C TYR A 425 28.47 1.79 -13.51
N ASP A 426 29.07 1.00 -12.61
CA ASP A 426 30.00 1.48 -11.58
C ASP A 426 31.44 1.72 -12.08
N ASP A 427 31.76 1.41 -13.35
CA ASP A 427 33.13 1.58 -13.92
C ASP A 427 33.49 3.04 -14.28
N LEU A 428 32.85 4.03 -13.66
CA LEU A 428 33.28 5.45 -13.73
C LEU A 428 33.59 6.08 -12.37
N SER A 429 33.65 5.29 -11.29
CA SER A 429 34.18 5.77 -10.00
C SER A 429 35.64 5.35 -9.82
N TRP A 430 36.56 6.30 -10.02
CA TRP A 430 37.96 6.12 -9.68
C TRP A 430 38.14 6.00 -8.16
N GLY A 431 38.64 4.85 -7.70
CA GLY A 431 39.53 4.77 -6.54
C GLY A 431 38.99 4.11 -5.27
N PHE A 432 39.53 2.91 -5.00
CA PHE A 432 39.61 2.21 -3.71
C PHE A 432 38.30 1.69 -3.07
N SER A 433 38.01 0.40 -3.29
CA SER A 433 38.33 -0.62 -2.27
C SER A 433 38.33 -2.04 -2.86
N PRO A 434 39.32 -2.89 -2.51
CA PRO A 434 39.41 -4.29 -2.92
C PRO A 434 38.80 -5.21 -1.86
N PHE A 435 37.75 -5.97 -2.19
CA PHE A 435 37.30 -7.20 -1.50
C PHE A 435 36.34 -7.89 -2.50
N ASP A 436 36.83 -8.76 -3.37
CA ASP A 436 37.14 -10.19 -3.12
C ASP A 436 35.89 -11.02 -2.80
N ASP A 437 35.69 -12.03 -3.65
CA ASP A 437 34.61 -13.00 -3.64
C ASP A 437 34.41 -13.60 -2.24
N SER A 438 33.22 -13.44 -1.66
CA SER A 438 32.82 -14.36 -0.59
C SER A 438 31.30 -14.53 -0.52
N ASP A 439 30.90 -15.79 -0.42
CA ASP A 439 29.57 -16.33 -0.09
C ASP A 439 28.98 -15.83 1.26
N THR A 440 29.43 -14.68 1.79
CA THR A 440 29.07 -14.19 3.12
C THR A 440 28.32 -12.86 3.14
N ALA A 441 28.10 -12.22 1.99
CA ALA A 441 27.29 -11.02 1.90
C ALA A 441 25.84 -11.31 2.35
N THR A 442 25.36 -10.53 3.33
CA THR A 442 24.00 -10.65 3.88
C THR A 442 23.05 -9.82 3.02
N ASN A 443 22.16 -10.49 2.30
CA ASN A 443 21.15 -9.89 1.44
C ASN A 443 19.82 -9.76 2.19
N LEU A 444 19.11 -8.65 1.98
CA LEU A 444 17.73 -8.50 2.44
C LEU A 444 16.80 -9.05 1.36
N VAL A 445 16.08 -10.12 1.69
CA VAL A 445 15.11 -10.79 0.81
C VAL A 445 13.70 -10.53 1.31
N LYS A 446 12.80 -10.13 0.41
CA LYS A 446 11.39 -9.91 0.72
C LYS A 446 10.58 -11.09 0.21
N LEU A 447 9.79 -11.69 1.10
CA LEU A 447 8.86 -12.77 0.81
C LEU A 447 7.42 -12.26 0.93
N TYR A 448 6.53 -12.75 0.08
CA TYR A 448 5.10 -12.43 0.10
C TYR A 448 4.30 -13.67 0.49
N ILE A 449 3.93 -13.79 1.77
CA ILE A 449 3.23 -14.98 2.30
C ILE A 449 1.72 -14.77 2.16
N PRO A 450 0.99 -15.67 1.48
CA PRO A 450 -0.46 -15.53 1.33
C PRO A 450 -1.15 -15.77 2.68
N LEU A 451 -2.14 -14.93 2.98
CA LEU A 451 -3.03 -15.10 4.12
C LEU A 451 -4.13 -16.08 3.72
N ILE A 452 -4.25 -17.19 4.46
CA ILE A 452 -5.37 -18.12 4.28
C ILE A 452 -6.58 -17.47 4.96
N LEU A 453 -7.40 -16.77 4.17
CA LEU A 453 -8.75 -16.48 4.60
C LEU A 453 -9.49 -17.81 4.80
N PRO A 454 -10.25 -18.01 5.89
CA PRO A 454 -11.02 -19.22 6.08
C PRO A 454 -11.94 -19.39 4.87
N LYS A 455 -11.68 -20.42 4.05
CA LYS A 455 -12.54 -20.80 2.92
C LYS A 455 -13.94 -20.94 3.50
N LYS A 456 -14.87 -20.06 3.10
CA LYS A 456 -16.30 -20.24 3.40
C LYS A 456 -16.65 -21.67 3.00
N LYS A 457 -16.97 -22.54 3.96
CA LYS A 457 -17.67 -23.79 3.65
C LYS A 457 -18.93 -23.36 2.91
N LYS A 458 -19.05 -23.71 1.62
CA LYS A 458 -20.35 -23.74 0.98
C LYS A 458 -21.17 -24.75 1.79
N ILE A 459 -22.11 -24.22 2.58
CA ILE A 459 -23.19 -25.00 3.19
C ILE A 459 -24.20 -25.29 2.09
#